data_AF-A0A399MCX0-F1
#
_entry.id   AF-A0A399MCX0-F1
#
_cell.length_a   1.000
_cell.length_b   1.000
_cell.length_c   1.000
_cell.angle_alpha   90.00
_cell.angle_beta   90.00
_cell.angle_gamma   90.00
#
_symmetry.space_group_name_H-M   'P 1'
#
loop_
_entity.id
_entity.type
_entity.pdbx_description
1 polymer ?
#
loop_
_entity_poly.entity_id
_entity_poly.type
_entity_poly.pdbx_seq_one_letter_code
_entity_poly.pdbx_strand_id
1 'polypeptide(L)'
;MKPARLRADLLAGLTTSFALVPECIAFALVAHLNPLMGLYGAFIICTLTALFGGRPGMISGAAGSMAVVIVALVVQHGVQYLLATVLLGGMVMILFGVLRLGKLVRLVPYPVMLGFVNGLAIVIAMAQLEHFKDGEHWLSGAPLYLMIGLVALTMALVYVLPKLTRAVPPALVAILGVGLLVYLLGLPTRTLGDMAHIAGGLPGLALPDVPWNLETLKIIAPYAVLMAMVGLLETLLTLNLTDEITESRGFPDRECVALGAANMVSGLCGGMGGCAMIGQTVINLSSNGRGRLSGVVAGVMILLFVLFLSPLIERIPLAALVGVMFVVAQQTFAWASLRVLNKVPVNDVLAIIAVTVVTVFTDLAMAVMFGIIIAAVNFAWQHARELYADSHEDGEGGKQYQVHGTLFFASTTPFLNQFDPANDPEKVTLDCQHLSFVDYSAIAALKTLRERYAKAGKQLRVVHLSERCKKLLKRAGEQH
;
A
#
# COMPACT_ATOMS: atom_id res chain seq x y z
N MET A 1 17.79 -16.93 24.10
CA MET A 1 17.22 -15.58 24.30
C MET A 1 17.34 -15.22 25.78
N LYS A 2 17.61 -13.95 26.12
CA LYS A 2 17.54 -13.51 27.53
C LYS A 2 16.09 -13.61 28.04
N PRO A 3 15.82 -14.07 29.27
CA PRO A 3 14.46 -14.30 29.78
C PRO A 3 13.60 -13.02 29.79
N ALA A 4 14.21 -11.85 30.03
CA ALA A 4 13.51 -10.56 29.94
C ALA A 4 12.96 -10.26 28.53
N ARG A 5 13.68 -10.66 27.48
CA ARG A 5 13.24 -10.47 26.08
C ARG A 5 12.13 -11.45 25.70
N LEU A 6 12.17 -12.67 26.23
CA LEU A 6 11.10 -13.65 26.05
C LEU A 6 9.78 -13.12 26.63
N ARG A 7 9.81 -12.61 27.87
CA ARG A 7 8.64 -12.04 28.53
C ARG A 7 8.10 -10.81 27.78
N ALA A 8 8.98 -9.93 27.31
CA ALA A 8 8.58 -8.77 26.52
C ALA A 8 7.89 -9.17 25.21
N ASP A 9 8.48 -10.11 24.46
CA ASP A 9 7.89 -10.59 23.20
C ASP A 9 6.54 -11.29 23.43
N LEU A 10 6.40 -12.09 24.51
CA LEU A 10 5.14 -12.76 24.86
C LEU A 10 4.03 -11.74 25.19
N LEU A 11 4.32 -10.76 26.05
CA LEU A 11 3.35 -9.73 26.45
C LEU A 11 2.99 -8.80 25.29
N ALA A 12 3.96 -8.46 24.44
CA ALA A 12 3.71 -7.66 23.24
C ALA A 12 2.82 -8.43 22.25
N GLY A 13 3.15 -9.69 21.96
CA GLY A 13 2.36 -10.54 21.07
C GLY A 13 0.92 -10.72 21.57
N LEU A 14 0.73 -10.93 22.87
CA LEU A 14 -0.59 -10.99 23.48
C LEU A 14 -1.37 -9.66 23.33
N THR A 15 -0.74 -8.54 23.66
CA THR A 15 -1.33 -7.19 23.50
C THR A 15 -1.75 -6.94 22.06
N THR A 16 -0.89 -7.27 21.10
CA THR A 16 -1.18 -7.12 19.67
C THR A 16 -2.29 -8.05 19.22
N SER A 17 -2.33 -9.31 19.66
CA SER A 17 -3.40 -10.25 19.30
C SER A 17 -4.79 -9.74 19.68
N PHE A 18 -4.94 -9.10 20.84
CA PHE A 18 -6.20 -8.49 21.25
C PHE A 18 -6.59 -7.29 20.39
N ALA A 19 -5.62 -6.50 19.93
CA ALA A 19 -5.87 -5.38 19.04
C ALA A 19 -6.20 -5.84 17.61
N LEU A 20 -5.62 -6.97 17.16
CA LEU A 20 -5.82 -7.56 15.83
C LEU A 20 -7.22 -8.14 15.63
N VAL A 21 -7.77 -8.88 16.61
CA VAL A 21 -9.03 -9.63 16.43
C VAL A 21 -10.17 -8.75 15.92
N PRO A 22 -10.49 -7.59 16.54
CA PRO A 22 -11.58 -6.74 16.07
C PRO A 22 -11.34 -6.16 14.68
N GLU A 23 -10.09 -5.79 14.36
CA GLU A 23 -9.72 -5.24 13.06
C GLU A 23 -9.89 -6.29 11.96
N CYS A 24 -9.39 -7.52 12.17
CA CYS A 24 -9.49 -8.58 11.17
C CYS A 24 -10.95 -9.02 10.94
N ILE A 25 -11.77 -9.05 12.00
CA ILE A 25 -13.21 -9.29 11.88
C ILE A 25 -13.85 -8.20 11.02
N ALA A 26 -13.59 -6.93 11.35
CA ALA A 26 -14.18 -5.81 10.64
C ALA A 26 -13.76 -5.74 9.18
N PHE A 27 -12.47 -5.97 8.88
CA PHE A 27 -12.00 -5.98 7.50
C PHE A 27 -12.56 -7.15 6.68
N ALA A 28 -12.77 -8.31 7.28
CA ALA A 28 -13.48 -9.40 6.63
C ALA A 28 -14.93 -9.00 6.31
N LEU A 29 -15.63 -8.33 7.23
CA LEU A 29 -16.98 -7.82 6.98
C LEU A 29 -17.00 -6.76 5.85
N VAL A 30 -16.02 -5.86 5.80
CA VAL A 30 -15.86 -4.89 4.70
C VAL A 30 -15.70 -5.60 3.35
N ALA A 31 -15.00 -6.73 3.32
CA ALA A 31 -14.83 -7.55 2.12
C ALA A 31 -16.03 -8.47 1.82
N HIS A 32 -17.12 -8.39 2.57
CA HIS A 32 -18.27 -9.32 2.52
C HIS A 32 -17.87 -10.78 2.71
N LEU A 33 -16.91 -11.03 3.60
CA LEU A 33 -16.42 -12.36 3.97
C LEU A 33 -16.89 -12.76 5.36
N ASN A 34 -16.91 -14.07 5.61
CA ASN A 34 -17.05 -14.56 6.97
C ASN A 34 -15.84 -14.07 7.80
N PRO A 35 -16.05 -13.44 8.97
CA PRO A 35 -14.98 -12.99 9.88
C PRO A 35 -13.90 -14.03 10.19
N LEU A 36 -14.28 -15.30 10.21
CA LEU A 36 -13.37 -16.42 10.42
C LEU A 36 -12.26 -16.49 9.35
N MET A 37 -12.55 -16.11 8.09
CA MET A 37 -11.54 -16.02 7.03
C MET A 37 -10.51 -14.92 7.31
N GLY A 38 -10.93 -13.80 7.91
CA GLY A 38 -10.05 -12.74 8.36
C GLY A 38 -9.15 -13.20 9.50
N LEU A 39 -9.70 -13.92 10.48
CA LEU A 39 -8.94 -14.45 11.62
C LEU A 39 -7.96 -15.56 11.22
N TYR A 40 -8.33 -16.45 10.29
CA TYR A 40 -7.42 -17.44 9.72
C TYR A 40 -6.30 -16.79 8.92
N GLY A 41 -6.62 -15.82 8.06
CA GLY A 41 -5.62 -15.03 7.35
C GLY A 41 -4.66 -14.34 8.32
N ALA A 42 -5.18 -13.71 9.37
CA ALA A 42 -4.36 -13.07 10.40
C ALA A 42 -3.44 -14.05 11.13
N PHE A 43 -3.94 -15.19 11.60
CA PHE A 43 -3.13 -16.23 12.24
C PHE A 43 -1.99 -16.70 11.33
N ILE A 44 -2.32 -17.12 10.10
CA ILE A 44 -1.36 -17.72 9.17
C ILE A 44 -0.31 -16.70 8.76
N ILE A 45 -0.75 -15.51 8.37
CA ILE A 45 0.14 -14.47 7.86
C ILE A 45 1.05 -13.97 8.98
N CYS A 46 0.49 -13.65 10.15
CA CYS A 46 1.28 -13.18 11.29
C CYS A 46 2.34 -14.20 11.70
N THR A 47 1.96 -15.49 11.78
CA THR A 47 2.88 -16.55 12.21
C THR A 47 3.98 -16.78 11.19
N LEU A 48 3.64 -16.90 9.91
CA LEU A 48 4.61 -17.23 8.86
C LEU A 48 5.56 -16.07 8.55
N THR A 49 5.06 -14.82 8.48
CA THR A 49 5.96 -13.67 8.28
C THR A 49 6.84 -13.45 9.51
N ALA A 50 6.35 -13.68 10.73
CA ALA A 50 7.20 -13.60 11.92
C ALA A 50 8.33 -14.65 11.92
N LEU A 51 8.07 -15.87 11.47
CA LEU A 51 9.06 -16.95 11.39
C LEU A 51 10.07 -16.73 10.25
N PHE A 52 9.59 -16.39 9.06
CA PHE A 52 10.39 -16.43 7.83
C PHE A 52 10.77 -15.04 7.30
N GLY A 53 10.06 -13.99 7.70
CA GLY A 53 10.23 -12.61 7.26
C GLY A 53 11.61 -12.01 7.54
N GLY A 54 11.92 -10.97 6.78
CA GLY A 54 13.12 -10.16 6.87
C GLY A 54 13.12 -9.14 8.00
N ARG A 55 11.98 -8.88 8.67
CA ARG A 55 11.89 -7.86 9.73
C ARG A 55 11.26 -8.36 11.06
N PRO A 56 12.08 -8.72 12.08
CA PRO A 56 11.59 -9.02 13.42
C PRO A 56 10.87 -7.82 14.08
N GLY A 57 9.82 -8.09 14.85
CA GLY A 57 9.01 -7.07 15.53
C GLY A 57 7.94 -6.41 14.66
N MET A 58 7.94 -6.70 13.35
CA MET A 58 6.85 -6.30 12.45
C MET A 58 5.68 -7.27 12.57
N ILE A 59 4.46 -6.75 12.51
CA ILE A 59 3.22 -7.52 12.60
C ILE A 59 2.50 -7.49 11.24
N SER A 60 2.12 -8.66 10.76
CA SER A 60 1.32 -8.86 9.55
C SER A 60 0.03 -9.60 9.86
N GLY A 61 -0.97 -9.46 9.01
CA GLY A 61 -2.28 -10.10 9.17
C GLY A 61 -3.28 -9.61 8.14
N ALA A 62 -4.56 -9.87 8.36
CA ALA A 62 -5.63 -9.43 7.46
C ALA A 62 -5.83 -7.92 7.60
N ALA A 63 -5.53 -7.18 6.53
CA ALA A 63 -5.54 -5.72 6.52
C ALA A 63 -6.70 -5.17 5.67
N GLY A 64 -7.20 -3.98 6.04
CA GLY A 64 -8.28 -3.31 5.32
C GLY A 64 -7.92 -2.94 3.88
N SER A 65 -6.66 -2.62 3.61
CA SER A 65 -6.14 -2.36 2.26
C SER A 65 -6.38 -3.54 1.32
N MET A 66 -6.14 -4.76 1.80
CA MET A 66 -6.36 -6.00 1.05
C MET A 66 -7.86 -6.28 0.92
N ALA A 67 -8.64 -6.08 1.99
CA ALA A 67 -10.09 -6.24 1.99
C ALA A 67 -10.79 -5.39 0.93
N VAL A 68 -10.38 -4.13 0.79
CA VAL A 68 -10.99 -3.20 -0.17
C VAL A 68 -10.59 -3.51 -1.61
N VAL A 69 -9.39 -4.07 -1.86
CA VAL A 69 -9.01 -4.52 -3.22
C VAL A 69 -9.86 -5.70 -3.68
N ILE A 70 -10.23 -6.60 -2.77
CA ILE A 70 -10.91 -7.86 -3.13
C ILE A 70 -12.43 -7.80 -3.03
N VAL A 71 -13.02 -6.79 -2.39
CA VAL A 71 -14.48 -6.72 -2.17
C VAL A 71 -15.25 -6.80 -3.49
N ALA A 72 -14.79 -6.10 -4.54
CA ALA A 72 -15.44 -6.12 -5.85
C ALA A 72 -15.43 -7.52 -6.47
N LEU A 73 -14.31 -8.25 -6.34
CA LEU A 73 -14.20 -9.63 -6.80
C LEU A 73 -15.14 -10.55 -6.03
N VAL A 74 -15.19 -10.43 -4.70
CA VAL A 74 -16.04 -11.26 -3.84
C VAL A 74 -17.51 -11.04 -4.16
N VAL A 75 -17.95 -9.78 -4.33
CA VAL A 75 -19.34 -9.46 -4.66
C VAL A 75 -19.74 -9.97 -6.04
N GLN A 76 -18.84 -9.91 -7.04
CA GLN A 76 -19.17 -10.28 -8.42
C GLN A 76 -18.99 -11.78 -8.72
N HIS A 77 -17.97 -12.42 -8.13
CA HIS A 77 -17.54 -13.78 -8.50
C HIS A 77 -17.51 -14.75 -7.31
N GLY A 78 -17.66 -14.25 -6.08
CA GLY A 78 -17.71 -15.06 -4.87
C GLY A 78 -16.36 -15.38 -4.25
N VAL A 79 -16.43 -16.04 -3.09
CA VAL A 79 -15.29 -16.31 -2.20
C VAL A 79 -14.26 -17.28 -2.82
N GLN A 80 -14.69 -18.20 -3.68
CA GLN A 80 -13.77 -19.15 -4.33
C GLN A 80 -12.79 -18.45 -5.27
N TYR A 81 -13.26 -17.42 -5.99
CA TYR A 81 -12.38 -16.58 -6.82
C TYR A 81 -11.42 -15.75 -5.98
N LEU A 82 -11.83 -15.30 -4.79
CA LEU A 82 -10.92 -14.68 -3.84
C LEU A 82 -9.79 -15.64 -3.46
N LEU A 83 -10.08 -16.87 -3.03
CA LEU A 83 -9.04 -17.81 -2.61
C LEU A 83 -8.03 -18.06 -3.74
N ALA A 84 -8.49 -18.26 -4.98
CA ALA A 84 -7.62 -18.38 -6.15
C ALA A 84 -6.76 -17.11 -6.38
N THR A 85 -7.35 -15.92 -6.18
CA THR A 85 -6.65 -14.63 -6.27
C THR A 85 -5.58 -14.48 -5.21
N VAL A 86 -5.85 -14.90 -3.96
CA VAL A 86 -4.87 -14.88 -2.87
C VAL A 86 -3.68 -15.79 -3.17
N LEU A 87 -3.93 -16.97 -3.74
CA LEU A 87 -2.86 -17.88 -4.18
C LEU A 87 -1.98 -17.26 -5.25
N LEU A 88 -2.61 -16.71 -6.30
CA LEU A 88 -1.90 -16.07 -7.40
C LEU A 88 -1.16 -14.81 -6.93
N GLY A 89 -1.77 -13.99 -6.09
CA GLY A 89 -1.16 -12.80 -5.50
C GLY A 89 0.06 -13.16 -4.66
N GLY A 90 -0.04 -14.21 -3.83
CA GLY A 90 1.09 -14.74 -3.07
C GLY A 90 2.23 -15.20 -3.98
N MET A 91 1.93 -15.87 -5.10
CA MET A 91 2.93 -16.27 -6.10
C MET A 91 3.62 -15.05 -6.74
N VAL A 92 2.86 -14.00 -7.08
CA VAL A 92 3.41 -12.74 -7.62
C VAL A 92 4.33 -12.07 -6.60
N MET A 93 3.95 -12.04 -5.31
CA MET A 93 4.79 -11.50 -4.23
C MET A 93 6.09 -12.29 -4.05
N ILE A 94 6.04 -13.63 -4.12
CA ILE A 94 7.25 -14.48 -4.10
C ILE A 94 8.15 -14.14 -5.27
N LEU A 95 7.59 -14.07 -6.49
CA LEU A 95 8.36 -13.74 -7.69
C LEU A 95 9.04 -12.37 -7.54
N PHE A 96 8.32 -11.38 -7.00
CA PHE A 96 8.85 -10.04 -6.73
C PHE A 96 10.05 -10.07 -5.76
N GLY A 97 9.96 -10.87 -4.70
CA GLY A 97 11.05 -11.06 -3.74
C GLY A 97 12.25 -11.81 -4.33
N VAL A 98 12.01 -12.90 -5.08
CA VAL A 98 13.08 -13.71 -5.72
C VAL A 98 13.84 -12.89 -6.77
N LEU A 99 13.13 -12.07 -7.55
CA LEU A 99 13.73 -11.16 -8.53
C LEU A 99 14.42 -9.93 -7.89
N ARG A 100 14.44 -9.84 -6.55
CA ARG A 100 15.05 -8.74 -5.77
C ARG A 100 14.48 -7.36 -6.12
N LEU A 101 13.17 -7.33 -6.40
CA LEU A 101 12.46 -6.11 -6.74
C LEU A 101 11.98 -5.34 -5.51
N GLY A 102 12.28 -5.78 -4.29
CA GLY A 102 11.87 -5.09 -3.05
C GLY A 102 12.32 -3.63 -2.97
N LYS A 103 13.37 -3.25 -3.72
CA LYS A 103 13.83 -1.86 -3.82
C LYS A 103 12.93 -0.97 -4.70
N LEU A 104 12.14 -1.54 -5.61
CA LEU A 104 11.29 -0.80 -6.54
C LEU A 104 10.14 -0.08 -5.86
N VAL A 105 9.77 -0.46 -4.63
CA VAL A 105 8.77 0.29 -3.84
C VAL A 105 9.16 1.76 -3.67
N ARG A 106 10.46 2.09 -3.66
CA ARG A 106 10.94 3.48 -3.58
C ARG A 106 10.50 4.35 -4.77
N LEU A 107 10.02 3.72 -5.85
CA LEU A 107 9.52 4.41 -7.02
C LEU A 107 8.05 4.83 -6.89
N VAL A 108 7.33 4.38 -5.86
CA VAL A 108 5.93 4.78 -5.65
C VAL A 108 5.87 6.19 -5.07
N PRO A 109 5.28 7.16 -5.79
CA PRO A 109 5.30 8.55 -5.35
C PRO A 109 4.45 8.75 -4.11
N TYR A 110 4.98 9.52 -3.16
CA TYR A 110 4.32 9.83 -1.90
C TYR A 110 2.90 10.42 -2.06
N PRO A 111 2.61 11.30 -3.05
CA PRO A 111 1.25 11.79 -3.30
C PRO A 111 0.24 10.67 -3.60
N VAL A 112 0.65 9.64 -4.34
CA VAL A 112 -0.21 8.49 -4.66
C VAL A 112 -0.54 7.70 -3.40
N MET A 113 0.44 7.51 -2.52
CA MET A 113 0.22 6.84 -1.24
C MET A 113 -0.74 7.61 -0.34
N LEU A 114 -0.62 8.94 -0.25
CA LEU A 114 -1.55 9.77 0.50
C LEU A 114 -2.97 9.69 -0.03
N GLY A 115 -3.15 9.75 -1.36
CA GLY A 115 -4.46 9.59 -1.98
C GLY A 115 -5.07 8.22 -1.73
N PHE A 116 -4.25 7.16 -1.82
CA PHE A 116 -4.66 5.79 -1.51
C PHE A 116 -5.13 5.62 -0.06
N VAL A 117 -4.32 6.08 0.90
CA VAL A 117 -4.63 5.97 2.33
C VAL A 117 -5.90 6.77 2.69
N ASN A 118 -6.08 7.97 2.10
CA ASN A 118 -7.30 8.76 2.30
C ASN A 118 -8.53 8.08 1.70
N GLY A 119 -8.42 7.56 0.48
CA GLY A 119 -9.50 6.82 -0.17
C GLY A 119 -9.89 5.59 0.64
N LEU A 120 -8.91 4.81 1.09
CA LEU A 120 -9.11 3.64 1.95
C LEU A 120 -9.86 4.00 3.24
N ALA A 121 -9.45 5.06 3.92
CA ALA A 121 -10.11 5.54 5.13
C ALA A 121 -11.59 5.89 4.90
N ILE A 122 -11.89 6.57 3.78
CA ILE A 122 -13.27 6.92 3.41
C ILE A 122 -14.08 5.65 3.11
N VAL A 123 -13.53 4.71 2.35
CA VAL A 123 -14.22 3.44 2.02
C VAL A 123 -14.52 2.63 3.29
N ILE A 124 -13.57 2.55 4.24
CA ILE A 124 -13.81 1.88 5.53
C ILE A 124 -14.97 2.56 6.28
N ALA A 125 -14.97 3.90 6.35
CA ALA A 125 -16.04 4.65 7.01
C ALA A 125 -17.40 4.47 6.31
N MET A 126 -17.44 4.45 4.98
CA MET A 126 -18.67 4.19 4.22
C MET A 126 -19.19 2.76 4.45
N ALA A 127 -18.31 1.76 4.50
CA ALA A 127 -18.69 0.39 4.82
C ALA A 127 -19.27 0.25 6.24
N GLN A 128 -18.85 1.10 7.18
CA GLN A 128 -19.47 1.15 8.51
C GLN A 128 -20.90 1.69 8.47
N LEU A 129 -21.22 2.61 7.55
CA LEU A 129 -22.57 3.17 7.41
C LEU A 129 -23.60 2.13 6.93
N GLU A 130 -23.17 1.08 6.20
CA GLU A 130 -24.06 -0.02 5.80
C GLU A 130 -24.64 -0.77 7.01
N HIS A 131 -23.95 -0.79 8.16
CA HIS A 131 -24.46 -1.39 9.39
C HIS A 131 -25.57 -0.57 10.06
N PHE A 132 -25.80 0.67 9.61
CA PHE A 132 -26.96 1.47 9.99
C PHE A 132 -28.17 1.24 9.08
N LYS A 133 -28.10 0.24 8.19
CA LYS A 133 -29.21 -0.22 7.36
C LYS A 133 -29.66 -1.63 7.76
N ASP A 134 -30.92 -1.90 7.46
CA ASP A 134 -31.53 -3.21 7.48
C ASP A 134 -31.93 -3.56 6.04
N GLY A 135 -31.03 -4.26 5.33
CA GLY A 135 -31.11 -4.39 3.88
C GLY A 135 -30.95 -3.01 3.21
N GLU A 136 -31.93 -2.62 2.39
CA GLU A 136 -31.93 -1.33 1.68
C GLU A 136 -32.47 -0.16 2.52
N HIS A 137 -33.07 -0.42 3.69
CA HIS A 137 -33.72 0.60 4.50
C HIS A 137 -32.84 1.07 5.66
N TRP A 138 -32.72 2.38 5.85
CA TRP A 138 -32.04 2.93 7.02
C TRP A 138 -32.77 2.57 8.31
N LEU A 139 -32.01 2.23 9.35
CA LEU A 139 -32.56 2.05 10.69
C LEU A 139 -33.30 3.33 11.11
N SER A 140 -34.46 3.16 11.74
CA SER A 140 -35.28 4.28 12.22
C SER A 140 -35.81 4.00 13.63
N GLY A 141 -36.18 5.06 14.35
CA GLY A 141 -36.71 4.96 15.71
C GLY A 141 -35.69 4.50 16.75
N ALA A 142 -36.14 3.68 17.71
CA ALA A 142 -35.32 3.24 18.84
C ALA A 142 -34.04 2.46 18.45
N PRO A 143 -34.06 1.52 17.48
CA PRO A 143 -32.84 0.83 17.03
C PRO A 143 -31.75 1.77 16.52
N LEU A 144 -32.11 2.83 15.80
CA LEU A 144 -31.15 3.82 15.29
C LEU A 144 -30.48 4.58 16.43
N TYR A 145 -31.26 5.13 17.37
CA TYR A 145 -30.71 5.88 18.50
C TYR A 145 -29.83 5.01 19.40
N LEU A 146 -30.21 3.75 19.58
CA LEU A 146 -29.43 2.78 20.33
C LEU A 146 -28.10 2.49 19.62
N MET A 147 -28.12 2.22 18.31
CA MET A 147 -26.92 2.02 17.50
C MET A 147 -25.98 3.23 17.58
N ILE A 148 -26.50 4.44 17.35
CA ILE A 148 -25.72 5.69 17.44
C ILE A 148 -25.15 5.87 18.85
N GLY A 149 -25.97 5.65 19.89
CA GLY A 149 -25.55 5.80 21.29
C GLY A 149 -24.41 4.86 21.67
N LEU A 150 -24.48 3.59 21.27
CA LEU A 150 -23.43 2.61 21.53
C LEU A 150 -22.17 2.87 20.69
N VAL A 151 -22.31 3.29 19.43
CA VAL A 151 -21.18 3.70 18.59
C VAL A 151 -20.47 4.90 19.21
N ALA A 152 -21.20 5.94 19.59
CA ALA A 152 -20.66 7.13 20.23
C ALA A 152 -19.99 6.79 21.57
N LEU A 153 -20.60 5.92 22.38
CA LEU A 153 -20.00 5.43 23.63
C LEU A 153 -18.69 4.68 23.37
N THR A 154 -18.67 3.81 22.37
CA THR A 154 -17.45 3.08 21.96
C THR A 154 -16.35 4.05 21.56
N MET A 155 -16.65 5.02 20.68
CA MET A 155 -15.70 6.04 20.25
C MET A 155 -15.18 6.86 21.45
N ALA A 156 -16.08 7.27 22.34
CA ALA A 156 -15.72 8.01 23.55
C ALA A 156 -14.75 7.21 24.43
N LEU A 157 -15.01 5.92 24.64
CA LEU A 157 -14.11 5.04 25.39
C LEU A 157 -12.74 4.93 24.71
N VAL A 158 -12.69 4.76 23.40
CA VAL A 158 -11.42 4.66 22.65
C VAL A 158 -10.59 5.96 22.76
N TYR A 159 -11.22 7.14 22.78
CA TYR A 159 -10.49 8.42 22.90
C TYR A 159 -10.11 8.80 24.35
N VAL A 160 -10.96 8.47 25.32
CA VAL A 160 -10.78 8.87 26.72
C VAL A 160 -9.84 7.91 27.45
N LEU A 161 -9.96 6.60 27.21
CA LEU A 161 -9.22 5.60 27.96
C LEU A 161 -7.69 5.73 27.88
N PRO A 162 -7.05 6.06 26.73
CA PRO A 162 -5.61 6.30 26.65
C PRO A 162 -5.10 7.40 27.59
N LYS A 163 -5.99 8.32 28.00
CA LYS A 163 -5.67 9.41 28.93
C LYS A 163 -5.68 8.95 30.39
N LEU A 164 -6.39 7.86 30.69
CA LEU A 164 -6.47 7.29 32.04
C LEU A 164 -5.46 6.16 32.24
N THR A 165 -5.30 5.27 31.25
CA THR A 165 -4.38 4.13 31.32
C THR A 165 -3.79 3.81 29.96
N ARG A 166 -2.56 3.31 29.96
CA ARG A 166 -1.85 2.82 28.76
C ARG A 166 -1.56 1.32 28.84
N ALA A 167 -2.10 0.63 29.84
CA ALA A 167 -1.78 -0.77 30.10
C ALA A 167 -2.48 -1.77 29.14
N VAL A 168 -3.60 -1.37 28.53
CA VAL A 168 -4.45 -2.26 27.70
C VAL A 168 -4.88 -1.52 26.42
N PRO A 169 -5.03 -2.20 25.28
CA PRO A 169 -5.53 -1.59 24.04
C PRO A 169 -6.91 -0.93 24.23
N PRO A 170 -7.10 0.35 23.83
CA PRO A 170 -8.36 1.05 24.02
C PRO A 170 -9.55 0.42 23.32
N ALA A 171 -9.33 -0.09 22.10
CA ALA A 171 -10.36 -0.78 21.31
C ALA A 171 -10.89 -2.03 22.04
N LEU A 172 -10.01 -2.81 22.67
CA LEU A 172 -10.42 -4.01 23.42
C LEU A 172 -11.32 -3.64 24.59
N VAL A 173 -10.94 -2.63 25.38
CA VAL A 173 -11.73 -2.22 26.54
C VAL A 173 -13.06 -1.62 26.11
N ALA A 174 -13.10 -0.88 25.00
CA ALA A 174 -14.35 -0.37 24.45
C ALA A 174 -15.28 -1.52 24.02
N ILE A 175 -14.77 -2.53 23.31
CA ILE A 175 -15.55 -3.69 22.86
C ILE A 175 -16.08 -4.51 24.04
N LEU A 176 -15.22 -4.84 25.00
CA LEU A 176 -15.62 -5.62 26.18
C LEU A 176 -16.56 -4.82 27.08
N GLY A 177 -16.30 -3.53 27.28
CA GLY A 177 -17.12 -2.66 28.12
C GLY A 177 -18.51 -2.44 27.55
N VAL A 178 -18.62 -2.15 26.26
CA VAL A 178 -19.91 -2.00 25.57
C VAL A 178 -20.62 -3.35 25.47
N GLY A 179 -19.91 -4.44 25.18
CA GLY A 179 -20.47 -5.79 25.19
C GLY A 179 -21.06 -6.18 26.53
N LEU A 180 -20.33 -5.92 27.62
CA LEU A 180 -20.82 -6.19 28.98
C LEU A 180 -22.04 -5.32 29.32
N LEU A 181 -22.02 -4.04 28.95
CA LEU A 181 -23.15 -3.13 29.16
C LEU A 181 -24.41 -3.61 28.43
N VAL A 182 -24.28 -3.98 27.16
CA VAL A 182 -25.38 -4.52 26.35
C VAL A 182 -25.93 -5.80 26.96
N TYR A 183 -25.04 -6.71 27.39
CA TYR A 183 -25.42 -7.98 28.01
C TYR A 183 -26.17 -7.78 29.35
N LEU A 184 -25.64 -6.92 30.24
CA LEU A 184 -26.24 -6.68 31.55
C LEU A 184 -27.59 -5.96 31.48
N LEU A 185 -27.73 -5.04 30.52
CA LEU A 185 -28.97 -4.27 30.32
C LEU A 185 -29.96 -4.95 29.37
N GLY A 186 -29.61 -6.09 28.77
CA GLY A 186 -30.45 -6.83 27.83
C GLY A 186 -30.85 -5.99 26.61
N LEU A 187 -29.94 -5.14 26.11
CA LEU A 187 -30.27 -4.21 25.02
C LEU A 187 -30.45 -4.96 23.68
N PRO A 188 -31.55 -4.71 22.93
CA PRO A 188 -31.79 -5.36 21.65
C PRO A 188 -30.85 -4.78 20.59
N THR A 189 -29.71 -5.45 20.41
CA THR A 189 -28.69 -5.08 19.42
C THR A 189 -28.32 -6.28 18.58
N ARG A 190 -27.92 -6.03 17.34
CA ARG A 190 -27.28 -7.05 16.51
C ARG A 190 -25.90 -7.35 17.05
N THR A 191 -25.61 -8.63 17.19
CA THR A 191 -24.31 -9.16 17.58
C THR A 191 -23.58 -9.72 16.37
N LEU A 192 -22.29 -9.97 16.53
CA LEU A 192 -21.48 -10.52 15.47
C LEU A 192 -21.93 -11.94 15.07
N GLY A 193 -22.44 -12.73 16.02
CA GLY A 193 -23.00 -14.06 15.78
C GLY A 193 -24.26 -14.06 14.91
N ASP A 194 -25.00 -12.95 14.87
CA ASP A 194 -26.16 -12.80 13.98
C ASP A 194 -25.73 -12.62 12.51
N MET A 195 -24.51 -12.15 12.27
CA MET A 195 -23.97 -11.93 10.92
C MET A 195 -23.24 -13.16 10.39
N ALA A 196 -22.45 -13.81 11.24
CA ALA A 196 -21.64 -14.96 10.84
C ALA A 196 -21.24 -15.83 12.03
N HIS A 197 -21.23 -17.14 11.82
CA HIS A 197 -20.65 -18.10 12.75
C HIS A 197 -19.12 -18.01 12.73
N ILE A 198 -18.52 -17.88 13.92
CA ILE A 198 -17.09 -17.75 14.17
C ILE A 198 -16.54 -18.99 14.87
N ALA A 199 -17.40 -19.89 15.35
CA ALA A 199 -17.00 -21.21 15.81
C ALA A 199 -16.21 -21.97 14.72
N GLY A 200 -14.89 -21.93 14.84
CA GLY A 200 -13.93 -22.50 13.91
C GLY A 200 -13.08 -23.58 14.56
N GLY A 201 -12.67 -24.57 13.76
CA GLY A 201 -11.64 -25.52 14.12
C GLY A 201 -10.25 -25.03 13.75
N LEU A 202 -9.30 -25.96 13.63
CA LEU A 202 -8.04 -25.66 12.96
C LEU A 202 -8.29 -25.35 11.48
N PRO A 203 -7.54 -24.42 10.85
CA PRO A 203 -7.68 -24.14 9.43
C PRO A 203 -7.43 -25.41 8.60
N GLY A 204 -8.47 -25.88 7.92
CA GLY A 204 -8.40 -27.01 7.00
C GLY A 204 -7.92 -26.58 5.61
N LEU A 205 -7.56 -27.55 4.77
CA LEU A 205 -7.24 -27.28 3.37
C LEU A 205 -8.52 -26.91 2.61
N ALA A 206 -8.59 -25.67 2.12
CA ALA A 206 -9.66 -25.12 1.30
C ALA A 206 -9.11 -24.79 -0.09
N LEU A 207 -9.03 -25.81 -0.96
CA LEU A 207 -8.65 -25.58 -2.34
C LEU A 207 -9.75 -24.77 -3.05
N PRO A 208 -9.40 -23.73 -3.84
CA PRO A 208 -10.39 -22.95 -4.57
C PRO A 208 -11.19 -23.83 -5.54
N ASP A 209 -12.50 -23.87 -5.35
CA ASP A 209 -13.43 -24.56 -6.25
C ASP A 209 -13.83 -23.63 -7.40
N VAL A 210 -12.88 -23.41 -8.31
CA VAL A 210 -13.06 -22.59 -9.52
C VAL A 210 -12.58 -23.35 -10.76
N PRO A 211 -13.15 -23.08 -11.95
CA PRO A 211 -12.62 -23.62 -13.19
C PRO A 211 -11.16 -23.20 -13.40
N TRP A 212 -10.23 -24.14 -13.52
CA TRP A 212 -8.82 -23.84 -13.80
C TRP A 212 -8.60 -23.61 -15.30
N ASN A 213 -9.16 -22.52 -15.82
CA ASN A 213 -9.08 -22.15 -17.24
C ASN A 213 -8.55 -20.71 -17.44
N LEU A 214 -8.36 -20.32 -18.70
CA LEU A 214 -7.84 -18.99 -19.05
C LEU A 214 -8.82 -17.85 -18.71
N GLU A 215 -10.12 -18.14 -18.62
CA GLU A 215 -11.14 -17.15 -18.28
C GLU A 215 -11.06 -16.78 -16.80
N THR A 216 -11.01 -17.76 -15.90
CA THR A 216 -10.78 -17.53 -14.47
C THR A 216 -9.46 -16.81 -14.27
N LEU A 217 -8.39 -17.17 -14.99
CA LEU A 217 -7.12 -16.43 -14.92
C LEU A 217 -7.28 -14.95 -15.33
N LYS A 218 -8.03 -14.65 -16.40
CA LYS A 218 -8.30 -13.26 -16.82
C LYS A 218 -9.08 -12.47 -15.76
N ILE A 219 -9.97 -13.13 -15.04
CA ILE A 219 -10.74 -12.52 -13.95
C ILE A 219 -9.83 -12.24 -12.75
N ILE A 220 -9.08 -13.24 -12.26
CA ILE A 220 -8.31 -13.10 -11.02
C ILE A 220 -6.97 -12.37 -11.18
N ALA A 221 -6.35 -12.40 -12.36
CA ALA A 221 -5.00 -11.86 -12.55
C ALA A 221 -4.87 -10.35 -12.24
N PRO A 222 -5.80 -9.47 -12.66
CA PRO A 222 -5.77 -8.05 -12.29
C PRO A 222 -5.83 -7.86 -10.78
N TYR A 223 -6.77 -8.52 -10.10
CA TYR A 223 -6.92 -8.44 -8.65
C TYR A 223 -5.70 -9.01 -7.92
N ALA A 224 -5.12 -10.11 -8.40
CA ALA A 224 -3.95 -10.74 -7.80
C ALA A 224 -2.70 -9.84 -7.89
N VAL A 225 -2.48 -9.19 -9.04
CA VAL A 225 -1.38 -8.24 -9.22
C VAL A 225 -1.59 -7.01 -8.33
N LEU A 226 -2.81 -6.50 -8.25
CA LEU A 226 -3.13 -5.33 -7.44
C LEU A 226 -2.99 -5.62 -5.95
N MET A 227 -3.52 -6.75 -5.50
CA MET A 227 -3.34 -7.30 -4.16
C MET A 227 -1.85 -7.46 -3.82
N ALA A 228 -1.05 -8.00 -4.76
CA ALA A 228 0.40 -8.13 -4.59
C ALA A 228 1.07 -6.75 -4.44
N MET A 229 0.76 -5.81 -5.31
CA MET A 229 1.34 -4.46 -5.28
C MET A 229 1.00 -3.72 -3.97
N VAL A 230 -0.27 -3.71 -3.58
CA VAL A 230 -0.74 -3.06 -2.33
C VAL A 230 -0.12 -3.75 -1.11
N GLY A 231 -0.16 -5.08 -1.05
CA GLY A 231 0.41 -5.84 0.05
C GLY A 231 1.91 -5.64 0.21
N LEU A 232 2.66 -5.62 -0.90
CA LEU A 232 4.10 -5.33 -0.90
C LEU A 232 4.39 -3.89 -0.50
N LEU A 233 3.60 -2.92 -0.98
CA LEU A 233 3.75 -1.51 -0.64
C LEU A 233 3.62 -1.28 0.86
N GLU A 234 2.51 -1.71 1.46
CA GLU A 234 2.30 -1.55 2.90
C GLU A 234 3.33 -2.30 3.73
N THR A 235 3.72 -3.50 3.28
CA THR A 235 4.73 -4.30 3.97
C THR A 235 6.08 -3.61 3.98
N LEU A 236 6.51 -3.04 2.86
CA LEU A 236 7.80 -2.37 2.75
C LEU A 236 7.81 -0.99 3.42
N LEU A 237 6.69 -0.27 3.44
CA LEU A 237 6.54 0.95 4.24
C LEU A 237 6.61 0.63 5.74
N THR A 238 5.91 -0.40 6.18
CA THR A 238 5.94 -0.85 7.58
C THR A 238 7.33 -1.33 7.96
N LEU A 239 8.04 -2.01 7.05
CA LEU A 239 9.43 -2.39 7.26
C LEU A 239 10.32 -1.17 7.47
N ASN A 240 10.23 -0.14 6.62
CA ASN A 240 11.01 1.09 6.77
C ASN A 240 10.69 1.84 8.08
N LEU A 241 9.41 1.92 8.46
CA LEU A 241 9.00 2.49 9.74
C LEU A 241 9.57 1.69 10.92
N THR A 242 9.54 0.36 10.83
CA THR A 242 10.13 -0.51 11.86
C THR A 242 11.64 -0.27 11.92
N ASP A 243 12.32 -0.14 10.77
CA ASP A 243 13.75 0.16 10.68
C ASP A 243 14.11 1.46 11.39
N GLU A 244 13.29 2.50 11.22
CA GLU A 244 13.43 3.79 11.89
C GLU A 244 13.22 3.68 13.41
N ILE A 245 12.12 3.06 13.85
CA ILE A 245 11.77 2.95 15.27
C ILE A 245 12.80 2.12 16.07
N THR A 246 13.36 1.06 15.47
CA THR A 246 14.32 0.21 16.19
C THR A 246 15.77 0.45 15.78
N GLU A 247 16.04 1.45 14.95
CA GLU A 247 17.39 1.82 14.48
C GLU A 247 18.18 0.62 13.91
N SER A 248 17.52 -0.22 13.12
CA SER A 248 18.13 -1.44 12.55
C SER A 248 17.60 -1.71 11.15
N ARG A 249 18.35 -2.40 10.29
CA ARG A 249 17.91 -2.67 8.92
C ARG A 249 17.21 -4.03 8.77
N GLY A 250 16.08 -4.02 8.08
CA GLY A 250 15.38 -5.22 7.60
C GLY A 250 15.92 -5.76 6.27
N PHE A 251 15.36 -6.89 5.84
CA PHE A 251 15.63 -7.49 4.52
C PHE A 251 14.37 -7.48 3.65
N PRO A 252 14.17 -6.43 2.81
CA PRO A 252 12.98 -6.26 1.97
C PRO A 252 12.63 -7.48 1.13
N ASP A 253 13.58 -8.02 0.37
CA ASP A 253 13.32 -9.12 -0.56
C ASP A 253 12.89 -10.41 0.17
N ARG A 254 13.48 -10.66 1.35
CA ARG A 254 13.10 -11.78 2.21
C ARG A 254 11.70 -11.60 2.78
N GLU A 255 11.33 -10.38 3.12
CA GLU A 255 9.99 -10.04 3.59
C GLU A 255 8.96 -10.27 2.48
N CYS A 256 9.23 -9.87 1.24
CA CYS A 256 8.36 -10.11 0.09
C CYS A 256 8.11 -11.61 -0.14
N VAL A 257 9.16 -12.44 -0.08
CA VAL A 257 9.03 -13.90 -0.22
C VAL A 257 8.21 -14.50 0.92
N ALA A 258 8.49 -14.10 2.16
CA ALA A 258 7.75 -14.60 3.32
C ALA A 258 6.27 -14.20 3.27
N LEU A 259 5.98 -12.96 2.90
CA LEU A 259 4.61 -12.46 2.74
C LEU A 259 3.86 -13.22 1.64
N GLY A 260 4.51 -13.46 0.50
CA GLY A 260 3.91 -14.20 -0.61
C GLY A 260 3.62 -15.65 -0.25
N ALA A 261 4.57 -16.33 0.40
CA ALA A 261 4.38 -17.68 0.91
C ALA A 261 3.26 -17.73 1.95
N ALA A 262 3.20 -16.75 2.84
CA ALA A 262 2.16 -16.65 3.85
C ALA A 262 0.77 -16.43 3.25
N ASN A 263 0.65 -15.60 2.21
CA ASN A 263 -0.59 -15.43 1.47
C ASN A 263 -0.99 -16.72 0.74
N MET A 264 -0.06 -17.44 0.11
CA MET A 264 -0.39 -18.73 -0.51
C MET A 264 -0.94 -19.72 0.52
N VAL A 265 -0.30 -19.87 1.68
CA VAL A 265 -0.81 -20.75 2.74
C VAL A 265 -2.14 -20.25 3.28
N SER A 266 -2.32 -18.93 3.43
CA SER A 266 -3.60 -18.33 3.83
C SER A 266 -4.70 -18.72 2.85
N GLY A 267 -4.50 -18.53 1.54
CA GLY A 267 -5.48 -18.90 0.52
C GLY A 267 -5.81 -20.39 0.52
N LEU A 268 -4.80 -21.26 0.68
CA LEU A 268 -5.00 -22.71 0.80
C LEU A 268 -5.74 -23.13 2.07
N CYS A 269 -5.79 -22.26 3.08
CA CYS A 269 -6.47 -22.52 4.35
C CYS A 269 -7.75 -21.69 4.52
N GLY A 270 -8.29 -21.13 3.44
CA GLY A 270 -9.55 -20.38 3.45
C GLY A 270 -9.43 -18.97 4.06
N GLY A 271 -8.21 -18.43 4.20
CA GLY A 271 -7.97 -17.08 4.70
C GLY A 271 -7.98 -16.04 3.59
N MET A 272 -8.43 -14.82 3.91
CA MET A 272 -8.62 -13.73 2.94
C MET A 272 -7.32 -13.11 2.38
N GLY A 273 -6.15 -13.53 2.86
CA GLY A 273 -4.88 -12.87 2.56
C GLY A 273 -4.62 -11.64 3.44
N GLY A 274 -3.49 -10.98 3.23
CA GLY A 274 -3.04 -9.93 4.14
C GLY A 274 -1.64 -9.38 3.87
N CYS A 275 -1.24 -8.42 4.68
CA CYS A 275 0.02 -7.67 4.58
C CYS A 275 0.47 -7.18 5.96
N ALA A 276 1.59 -6.44 6.04
CA ALA A 276 1.99 -5.79 7.28
C ALA A 276 0.99 -4.70 7.69
N MET A 277 0.78 -4.55 9.00
CA MET A 277 -0.09 -3.53 9.56
C MET A 277 0.72 -2.54 10.38
N ILE A 278 0.71 -1.29 9.92
CA ILE A 278 1.46 -0.18 10.55
C ILE A 278 1.05 -0.01 12.01
N GLY A 279 -0.26 0.15 12.28
CA GLY A 279 -0.77 0.37 13.64
C GLY A 279 -0.41 -0.76 14.61
N GLN A 280 -0.60 -2.01 14.18
CA GLN A 280 -0.30 -3.18 15.01
C GLN A 280 1.20 -3.35 15.25
N THR A 281 2.02 -3.01 14.26
CA THR A 281 3.48 -2.98 14.41
C THR A 281 3.90 -1.93 15.43
N VAL A 282 3.34 -0.71 15.38
CA VAL A 282 3.60 0.34 16.37
C VAL A 282 3.19 -0.09 17.78
N ILE A 283 2.02 -0.73 17.94
CA ILE A 283 1.57 -1.26 19.25
C ILE A 283 2.54 -2.33 19.78
N ASN A 284 2.96 -3.26 18.92
CA ASN A 284 3.87 -4.33 19.28
C ASN A 284 5.25 -3.78 19.72
N LEU A 285 5.82 -2.85 18.93
CA LEU A 285 7.10 -2.21 19.25
C LEU A 285 7.01 -1.34 20.52
N SER A 286 5.91 -0.62 20.72
CA SER A 286 5.65 0.17 21.93
C SER A 286 5.50 -0.71 23.18
N SER A 287 5.05 -1.96 22.98
CA SER A 287 4.98 -3.00 24.02
C SER A 287 6.31 -3.76 24.21
N ASN A 288 7.41 -3.26 23.63
CA ASN A 288 8.75 -3.87 23.62
C ASN A 288 8.87 -5.20 22.86
N GLY A 289 7.92 -5.55 21.99
CA GLY A 289 7.97 -6.72 21.11
C GLY A 289 8.90 -6.51 19.92
N ARG A 290 10.21 -6.71 20.12
CA ARG A 290 11.22 -6.50 19.06
C ARG A 290 11.73 -7.81 18.45
N GLY A 291 11.32 -8.95 18.97
CA GLY A 291 11.69 -10.27 18.43
C GLY A 291 10.66 -10.82 17.44
N ARG A 292 11.03 -11.93 16.81
CA ARG A 292 10.11 -12.73 15.98
C ARG A 292 9.04 -13.42 16.81
N LEU A 293 9.35 -13.72 18.07
CA LEU A 293 8.43 -14.42 18.96
C LEU A 293 7.16 -13.61 19.19
N SER A 294 7.20 -12.28 19.22
CA SER A 294 5.99 -11.50 19.46
C SER A 294 4.97 -11.66 18.34
N GLY A 295 5.40 -11.70 17.08
CA GLY A 295 4.53 -11.99 15.93
C GLY A 295 3.99 -13.42 15.94
N VAL A 296 4.83 -14.41 16.26
CA VAL A 296 4.36 -15.81 16.41
C VAL A 296 3.31 -15.93 17.50
N VAL A 297 3.55 -15.30 18.65
CA VAL A 297 2.60 -15.28 19.77
C VAL A 297 1.32 -14.57 19.36
N ALA A 298 1.41 -13.44 18.65
CA ALA A 298 0.23 -12.72 18.18
C ALA A 298 -0.66 -13.60 17.29
N GLY A 299 -0.06 -14.27 16.29
CA GLY A 299 -0.77 -15.19 15.41
C GLY A 299 -1.38 -16.37 16.16
N VAL A 300 -0.59 -17.07 16.98
CA VAL A 300 -1.06 -18.24 17.74
C VAL A 300 -2.17 -17.86 18.72
N MET A 301 -2.09 -16.70 19.38
CA MET A 301 -3.16 -16.22 20.25
C MET A 301 -4.46 -15.95 19.48
N ILE A 302 -4.39 -15.40 18.26
CA ILE A 302 -5.59 -15.27 17.39
C ILE A 302 -6.24 -16.64 17.16
N LEU A 303 -5.46 -17.66 16.83
CA LEU A 303 -5.98 -19.02 16.64
C LEU A 303 -6.61 -19.56 17.92
N LEU A 304 -5.97 -19.36 19.08
CA LEU A 304 -6.53 -19.77 20.37
C LEU A 304 -7.85 -19.04 20.68
N PHE A 305 -7.98 -17.77 20.30
CA PHE A 305 -9.23 -17.03 20.45
C PHE A 305 -10.35 -17.59 19.57
N VAL A 306 -10.04 -18.01 18.34
CA VAL A 306 -11.02 -18.69 17.49
C VAL A 306 -11.47 -20.03 18.11
N LEU A 307 -10.52 -20.84 18.59
CA LEU A 307 -10.79 -22.18 19.11
C LEU A 307 -11.56 -22.18 20.45
N PHE A 308 -11.22 -21.25 21.35
CA PHE A 308 -11.72 -21.29 22.73
C PHE A 308 -12.63 -20.10 23.10
N LEU A 309 -12.54 -19.00 22.37
CA LEU A 309 -13.23 -17.74 22.67
C LEU A 309 -14.31 -17.38 21.64
N SER A 310 -14.55 -18.23 20.62
CA SER A 310 -15.59 -18.00 19.62
C SER A 310 -16.98 -17.70 20.21
N PRO A 311 -17.47 -18.36 21.29
CA PRO A 311 -18.79 -18.05 21.83
C PRO A 311 -18.85 -16.66 22.48
N LEU A 312 -17.70 -16.13 22.90
CA LEU A 312 -17.61 -14.78 23.44
C LEU A 312 -17.51 -13.74 22.32
N ILE A 313 -16.75 -14.05 21.27
CA ILE A 313 -16.59 -13.19 20.09
C ILE A 313 -17.94 -13.01 19.38
N GLU A 314 -18.74 -14.07 19.24
CA GLU A 314 -20.06 -13.99 18.61
C GLU A 314 -21.04 -13.09 19.38
N ARG A 315 -20.86 -12.91 20.69
CA ARG A 315 -21.70 -12.03 21.53
C ARG A 315 -21.32 -10.55 21.46
N ILE A 316 -20.27 -10.20 20.71
CA ILE A 316 -19.83 -8.81 20.58
C ILE A 316 -20.93 -8.02 19.83
N PRO A 317 -21.43 -6.90 20.40
CA PRO A 317 -22.38 -6.04 19.69
C PRO A 317 -21.73 -5.41 18.45
N LEU A 318 -22.42 -5.44 17.31
CA LEU A 318 -21.92 -4.83 16.07
C LEU A 318 -21.62 -3.35 16.24
N ALA A 319 -22.41 -2.63 17.06
CA ALA A 319 -22.19 -1.23 17.37
C ALA A 319 -20.79 -0.95 17.94
N ALA A 320 -20.23 -1.88 18.72
CA ALA A 320 -18.90 -1.73 19.28
C ALA A 320 -17.82 -1.88 18.21
N LEU A 321 -17.96 -2.83 17.28
CA LEU A 321 -17.02 -2.99 16.16
C LEU A 321 -17.07 -1.78 15.22
N VAL A 322 -18.29 -1.33 14.88
CA VAL A 322 -18.53 -0.14 14.04
C VAL A 322 -17.91 1.11 14.66
N GLY A 323 -18.09 1.33 15.97
CA GLY A 323 -17.48 2.46 16.67
C GLY A 323 -15.95 2.42 16.65
N VAL A 324 -15.34 1.26 16.87
CA VAL A 324 -13.88 1.11 16.74
C VAL A 324 -13.43 1.39 15.29
N MET A 325 -14.17 0.92 14.29
CA MET A 325 -13.83 1.13 12.88
C MET A 325 -13.97 2.57 12.42
N PHE A 326 -14.90 3.36 12.95
CA PHE A 326 -14.90 4.80 12.71
C PHE A 326 -13.63 5.47 13.24
N VAL A 327 -13.16 5.08 14.43
CA VAL A 327 -11.90 5.59 14.97
C VAL A 327 -10.72 5.16 14.10
N VAL A 328 -10.67 3.90 13.67
CA VAL A 328 -9.61 3.38 12.79
C VAL A 328 -9.61 4.09 11.44
N ALA A 329 -10.78 4.30 10.81
CA ALA A 329 -10.90 5.08 9.58
C ALA A 329 -10.38 6.50 9.76
N GLN A 330 -10.76 7.17 10.86
CA GLN A 330 -10.30 8.52 11.19
C GLN A 330 -8.78 8.59 11.45
N GLN A 331 -8.19 7.56 12.04
CA GLN A 331 -6.74 7.45 12.26
C GLN A 331 -5.99 7.09 10.97
N THR A 332 -6.60 6.33 10.08
CA THR A 332 -6.04 5.96 8.77
C THR A 332 -6.00 7.18 7.85
N PHE A 333 -7.01 8.06 7.90
CA PHE A 333 -7.04 9.26 7.08
C PHE A 333 -5.80 10.14 7.31
N ALA A 334 -5.06 10.45 6.25
CA ALA A 334 -3.81 11.18 6.32
C ALA A 334 -4.07 12.69 6.42
N TRP A 335 -4.46 13.19 7.59
CA TRP A 335 -4.77 14.62 7.85
C TRP A 335 -3.69 15.62 7.43
N ALA A 336 -2.43 15.17 7.34
CA ALA A 336 -1.33 15.97 6.79
C ALA A 336 -1.55 16.34 5.32
N SER A 337 -2.23 15.49 4.52
CA SER A 337 -2.52 15.72 3.10
C SER A 337 -3.32 17.01 2.88
N LEU A 338 -4.29 17.30 3.76
CA LEU A 338 -5.09 18.53 3.70
C LEU A 338 -4.27 19.77 4.00
N ARG A 339 -3.31 19.68 4.94
CA ARG A 339 -2.43 20.79 5.32
C ARG A 339 -1.39 21.12 4.27
N VAL A 340 -1.05 20.16 3.40
CA VAL A 340 -0.07 20.36 2.32
C VAL A 340 -0.69 20.80 0.99
N LEU A 341 -2.02 20.82 0.85
CA LEU A 341 -2.73 21.23 -0.38
C LEU A 341 -2.25 22.59 -0.92
N ASN A 342 -1.92 23.55 -0.04
CA ASN A 342 -1.45 24.87 -0.44
C ASN A 342 0.08 25.04 -0.36
N LYS A 343 0.83 23.96 -0.11
CA LYS A 343 2.29 23.98 0.14
C LYS A 343 3.10 23.16 -0.86
N VAL A 344 2.46 22.32 -1.67
CA VAL A 344 3.12 21.40 -2.61
C VAL A 344 2.70 21.72 -4.05
N PRO A 345 3.46 21.26 -5.07
CA PRO A 345 3.12 21.49 -6.46
C PRO A 345 1.69 21.05 -6.79
N VAL A 346 1.00 21.82 -7.64
CA VAL A 346 -0.39 21.54 -8.04
C VAL A 346 -0.55 20.13 -8.60
N ASN A 347 0.47 19.62 -9.31
CA ASN A 347 0.47 18.27 -9.86
C ASN A 347 0.37 17.17 -8.78
N ASP A 348 1.02 17.38 -7.64
CA ASP A 348 0.98 16.43 -6.51
C ASP A 348 -0.38 16.48 -5.82
N VAL A 349 -0.94 17.68 -5.66
CA VAL A 349 -2.29 17.88 -5.13
C VAL A 349 -3.34 17.19 -6.00
N LEU A 350 -3.27 17.40 -7.32
CA LEU A 350 -4.16 16.77 -8.27
C LEU A 350 -4.04 15.24 -8.20
N ALA A 351 -2.83 14.69 -8.06
CA ALA A 351 -2.65 13.25 -7.90
C ALA A 351 -3.30 12.72 -6.61
N ILE A 352 -3.13 13.39 -5.47
CA ILE A 352 -3.77 13.02 -4.20
C ILE A 352 -5.29 12.99 -4.35
N ILE A 353 -5.87 14.08 -4.87
CA ILE A 353 -7.32 14.22 -5.03
C ILE A 353 -7.85 13.18 -6.02
N ALA A 354 -7.20 13.03 -7.19
CA ALA A 354 -7.61 12.07 -8.21
C ALA A 354 -7.62 10.64 -7.66
N VAL A 355 -6.55 10.20 -7.00
CA VAL A 355 -6.49 8.86 -6.41
C VAL A 355 -7.55 8.69 -5.31
N THR A 356 -7.75 9.70 -4.46
CA THR A 356 -8.79 9.64 -3.41
C THR A 356 -10.18 9.50 -4.01
N VAL A 357 -10.53 10.34 -5.00
CA VAL A 357 -11.84 10.33 -5.66
C VAL A 357 -12.07 9.02 -6.41
N VAL A 358 -11.09 8.58 -7.21
CA VAL A 358 -11.20 7.31 -7.96
C VAL A 358 -11.34 6.13 -6.99
N THR A 359 -10.63 6.15 -5.86
CA THR A 359 -10.78 5.11 -4.82
C THR A 359 -12.19 5.04 -4.26
N VAL A 360 -12.82 6.18 -4.01
CA VAL A 360 -14.16 6.25 -3.38
C VAL A 360 -15.26 5.87 -4.36
N PHE A 361 -15.16 6.28 -5.62
CA PHE A 361 -16.21 6.09 -6.63
C PHE A 361 -16.02 4.86 -7.53
N THR A 362 -14.84 4.26 -7.54
CA THR A 362 -14.53 3.09 -8.37
C THR A 362 -13.84 2.01 -7.52
N ASP A 363 -12.98 1.21 -8.13
CA ASP A 363 -12.17 0.20 -7.43
C ASP A 363 -10.85 0.83 -6.96
N LEU A 364 -10.50 0.60 -5.69
CA LEU A 364 -9.21 0.97 -5.09
C LEU A 364 -8.03 0.51 -5.95
N ALA A 365 -8.16 -0.66 -6.55
CA ALA A 365 -7.16 -1.27 -7.39
C ALA A 365 -6.92 -0.44 -8.67
N MET A 366 -7.98 0.07 -9.31
CA MET A 366 -7.88 1.00 -10.44
C MET A 366 -7.29 2.34 -10.02
N ALA A 367 -7.64 2.84 -8.82
CA ALA A 367 -7.15 4.11 -8.30
C ALA A 367 -5.63 4.13 -8.14
N VAL A 368 -5.04 3.05 -7.60
CA VAL A 368 -3.58 2.94 -7.45
C VAL A 368 -2.87 2.91 -8.81
N MET A 369 -3.37 2.10 -9.75
CA MET A 369 -2.78 2.01 -11.09
C MET A 369 -2.81 3.37 -11.80
N PHE A 370 -3.97 4.04 -11.78
CA PHE A 370 -4.13 5.36 -12.37
C PHE A 370 -3.23 6.41 -11.69
N GLY A 371 -3.13 6.36 -10.36
CA GLY A 371 -2.24 7.22 -9.58
C GLY A 371 -0.76 7.06 -9.96
N ILE A 372 -0.29 5.82 -10.09
CA ILE A 372 1.09 5.52 -10.52
C ILE A 372 1.34 6.03 -11.94
N ILE A 373 0.39 5.83 -12.86
CA ILE A 373 0.51 6.31 -14.26
C ILE A 373 0.59 7.84 -14.28
N ILE A 374 -0.32 8.54 -13.59
CA ILE A 374 -0.30 10.00 -13.51
C ILE A 374 1.04 10.48 -12.96
N ALA A 375 1.51 9.86 -11.87
CA ALA A 375 2.72 10.31 -11.23
C ALA A 375 3.98 10.02 -12.07
N ALA A 376 4.02 8.89 -12.78
CA ALA A 376 5.08 8.57 -13.73
C ALA A 376 5.11 9.55 -14.92
N VAL A 377 3.94 9.90 -15.47
CA VAL A 377 3.81 10.89 -16.55
C VAL A 377 4.23 12.28 -16.07
N ASN A 378 3.78 12.71 -14.89
CA ASN A 378 4.16 13.99 -14.31
C ASN A 378 5.66 14.08 -14.05
N PHE A 379 6.26 13.01 -13.53
CA PHE A 379 7.71 12.91 -13.33
C PHE A 379 8.48 13.03 -14.66
N ALA A 380 8.06 12.29 -15.69
CA ALA A 380 8.66 12.37 -17.01
C ALA A 380 8.51 13.78 -17.62
N TRP A 381 7.36 14.43 -17.43
CA TRP A 381 7.09 15.76 -17.95
C TRP A 381 7.93 16.85 -17.25
N GLN A 382 8.07 16.78 -15.93
CA GLN A 382 8.89 17.73 -15.16
C GLN A 382 10.36 17.65 -15.57
N HIS A 383 10.93 16.45 -15.62
CA HIS A 383 12.32 16.27 -16.07
C HIS A 383 12.54 16.64 -17.53
N ALA A 384 11.52 16.55 -18.38
CA ALA A 384 11.63 17.01 -19.76
C ALA A 384 11.70 18.55 -19.86
N ARG A 385 11.08 19.29 -18.94
CA ARG A 385 11.09 20.77 -18.92
C ARG A 385 12.32 21.37 -18.23
N GLU A 386 13.02 20.60 -17.41
CA GLU A 386 14.28 21.03 -16.76
C GLU A 386 15.48 21.04 -17.72
N LEU A 387 15.30 20.62 -18.97
CA LEU A 387 16.35 20.68 -19.98
C LEU A 387 16.44 22.10 -20.56
N TYR A 388 17.56 22.78 -20.31
CA TYR A 388 17.87 24.13 -20.80
C TYR A 388 19.33 24.21 -21.28
N ALA A 389 19.66 25.26 -22.03
CA ALA A 389 20.95 25.46 -22.64
C ALA A 389 21.39 26.91 -22.45
N ASP A 390 22.57 27.09 -21.87
CA ASP A 390 23.21 28.39 -21.79
C ASP A 390 24.03 28.59 -23.07
N SER A 391 23.86 29.73 -23.74
CA SER A 391 24.61 30.06 -24.95
C SER A 391 25.64 31.15 -24.66
N HIS A 392 26.90 30.89 -25.02
CA HIS A 392 27.98 31.87 -24.96
C HIS A 392 28.61 32.02 -26.33
N GLU A 393 28.83 33.26 -26.76
CA GLU A 393 29.64 33.54 -27.95
C GLU A 393 31.11 33.53 -27.57
N ASP A 394 31.90 32.79 -28.34
CA ASP A 394 33.34 32.72 -28.18
C ASP A 394 34.00 33.94 -28.84
N GLY A 395 35.11 34.41 -28.29
CA GLY A 395 35.86 35.57 -28.78
C GLY A 395 36.40 35.40 -30.21
N GLU A 396 36.41 34.17 -30.73
CA GLU A 396 36.78 33.82 -32.11
C GLU A 396 35.58 33.76 -33.09
N GLY A 397 34.38 34.23 -32.69
CA GLY A 397 33.19 34.26 -33.54
C GLY A 397 32.46 32.92 -33.67
N GLY A 398 32.72 31.98 -32.75
CA GLY A 398 31.95 30.74 -32.59
C GLY A 398 30.87 30.87 -31.51
N LYS A 399 29.95 29.91 -31.43
CA LYS A 399 28.93 29.86 -30.37
C LYS A 399 28.96 28.53 -29.64
N GLN A 400 29.00 28.57 -28.32
CA GLN A 400 28.96 27.40 -27.47
C GLN A 400 27.62 27.29 -26.76
N TYR A 401 26.99 26.13 -26.87
CA TYR A 401 25.78 25.75 -26.15
C TYR A 401 26.13 24.77 -25.05
N GLN A 402 26.00 25.18 -23.79
CA GLN A 402 26.15 24.32 -22.63
C GLN A 402 24.78 23.82 -22.20
N VAL A 403 24.51 22.53 -22.43
CA VAL A 403 23.18 21.96 -22.18
C VAL A 403 23.16 21.25 -20.83
N HIS A 404 22.16 21.58 -20.02
CA HIS A 404 21.91 21.01 -18.72
C HIS A 404 20.69 20.10 -18.75
N GLY A 405 20.78 18.94 -18.09
CA GLY A 405 19.65 18.06 -17.83
C GLY A 405 19.75 16.70 -18.54
N THR A 406 18.58 16.13 -18.86
CA THR A 406 18.47 14.76 -19.35
C THR A 406 17.82 14.71 -20.72
N LEU A 407 18.51 14.13 -21.70
CA LEU A 407 18.01 13.92 -23.05
C LEU A 407 17.40 12.53 -23.20
N PHE A 408 16.10 12.49 -23.46
CA PHE A 408 15.29 11.29 -23.66
C PHE A 408 14.05 11.64 -24.50
N PHE A 409 13.21 10.66 -24.84
CA PHE A 409 12.08 10.83 -25.77
C PHE A 409 11.24 12.10 -25.52
N ALA A 410 10.91 12.39 -24.25
CA ALA A 410 10.07 13.55 -23.91
C ALA A 410 10.80 14.90 -23.99
N SER A 411 12.14 14.93 -23.90
CA SER A 411 12.94 16.17 -23.94
C SER A 411 13.59 16.45 -25.29
N THR A 412 13.40 15.58 -26.30
CA THR A 412 13.94 15.74 -27.65
C THR A 412 13.50 17.05 -28.35
N THR A 413 12.21 17.37 -28.33
CA THR A 413 11.68 18.60 -28.93
C THR A 413 12.15 19.85 -28.17
N PRO A 414 12.04 19.94 -26.83
CA PRO A 414 12.63 21.04 -26.06
C PRO A 414 14.12 21.23 -26.37
N PHE A 415 14.90 20.15 -26.46
CA PHE A 415 16.31 20.18 -26.80
C PHE A 415 16.57 20.79 -28.19
N LEU A 416 15.89 20.30 -29.22
CA LEU A 416 16.10 20.78 -30.60
C LEU A 416 15.70 22.25 -30.79
N ASN A 417 14.75 22.75 -30.00
CA ASN A 417 14.27 24.13 -30.07
C ASN A 417 15.21 25.14 -29.39
N GLN A 418 16.24 24.69 -28.68
CA GLN A 418 17.23 25.60 -28.05
C GLN A 418 18.27 26.13 -29.04
N PHE A 419 18.37 25.49 -30.20
CA PHE A 419 19.36 25.78 -31.23
C PHE A 419 18.71 26.56 -32.36
N ASP A 420 19.44 27.52 -32.93
CA ASP A 420 18.99 28.31 -34.08
C ASP A 420 19.96 28.16 -35.25
N PRO A 421 19.87 27.05 -36.01
CA PRO A 421 20.76 26.81 -37.14
C PRO A 421 20.70 27.88 -38.23
N ALA A 422 19.67 28.73 -38.28
CA ALA A 422 19.59 29.80 -39.27
C ALA A 422 20.49 30.98 -38.89
N ASN A 423 20.46 31.40 -37.62
CA ASN A 423 21.15 32.60 -37.14
C ASN A 423 22.50 32.34 -36.45
N ASP A 424 22.83 31.09 -36.09
CA ASP A 424 24.09 30.77 -35.42
C ASP A 424 25.34 30.97 -36.29
N PRO A 425 26.55 31.16 -35.73
CA PRO A 425 27.78 31.28 -36.51
C PRO A 425 28.19 29.98 -37.21
N GLU A 426 29.19 30.05 -38.10
CA GLU A 426 29.70 28.88 -38.84
C GLU A 426 30.19 27.74 -37.95
N LYS A 427 30.74 28.08 -36.77
CA LYS A 427 31.26 27.11 -35.80
C LYS A 427 30.39 27.11 -34.55
N VAL A 428 29.72 25.99 -34.31
CA VAL A 428 28.90 25.78 -33.12
C VAL A 428 29.44 24.61 -32.31
N THR A 429 29.61 24.81 -31.00
CA THR A 429 30.05 23.77 -30.08
C THR A 429 28.91 23.39 -29.13
N LEU A 430 28.53 22.12 -29.13
CA LEU A 430 27.62 21.52 -28.15
C LEU A 430 28.43 20.94 -27.00
N ASP A 431 28.31 21.54 -25.82
CA ASP A 431 28.91 21.04 -24.60
C ASP A 431 27.95 20.14 -23.82
N CYS A 432 28.31 18.86 -23.74
CA CYS A 432 27.54 17.81 -23.08
C CYS A 432 27.98 17.52 -21.64
N GLN A 433 28.83 18.37 -21.01
CA GLN A 433 29.36 18.11 -19.67
C GLN A 433 28.27 17.85 -18.62
N HIS A 434 27.13 18.53 -18.73
CA HIS A 434 25.98 18.40 -17.83
C HIS A 434 24.76 17.73 -18.48
N LEU A 435 24.96 17.06 -19.63
CA LEU A 435 23.90 16.43 -20.41
C LEU A 435 23.98 14.89 -20.34
N SER A 436 22.91 14.26 -19.89
CA SER A 436 22.81 12.79 -19.80
C SER A 436 21.92 12.19 -20.88
N PHE A 437 22.41 11.19 -21.62
CA PHE A 437 21.61 10.46 -22.62
C PHE A 437 21.00 9.20 -21.98
N VAL A 438 19.69 9.03 -22.10
CA VAL A 438 18.98 7.91 -21.45
C VAL A 438 18.54 6.85 -22.43
N ASP A 439 17.95 7.23 -23.56
CA ASP A 439 17.33 6.33 -24.52
C ASP A 439 17.85 6.53 -25.95
N TYR A 440 17.32 5.73 -26.88
CA TYR A 440 17.68 5.83 -28.30
C TYR A 440 17.24 7.16 -28.94
N SER A 441 16.15 7.76 -28.43
CA SER A 441 15.64 9.05 -28.90
C SER A 441 16.67 10.17 -28.71
N ALA A 442 17.52 10.08 -27.68
CA ALA A 442 18.63 11.02 -27.48
C ALA A 442 19.65 11.00 -28.63
N ILE A 443 19.98 9.80 -29.14
CA ILE A 443 20.89 9.63 -30.28
C ILE A 443 20.24 10.17 -31.55
N ALA A 444 18.97 9.86 -31.78
CA ALA A 444 18.21 10.38 -32.91
C ALA A 444 18.10 11.93 -32.87
N ALA A 445 17.92 12.52 -31.69
CA ALA A 445 17.89 13.97 -31.52
C ALA A 445 19.24 14.63 -31.84
N LEU A 446 20.36 14.05 -31.38
CA LEU A 446 21.69 14.55 -31.72
C LEU A 446 21.97 14.46 -33.22
N LYS A 447 21.58 13.36 -33.86
CA LYS A 447 21.68 13.19 -35.31
C LYS A 447 20.86 14.24 -36.07
N THR A 448 19.61 14.42 -35.67
CA THR A 448 18.73 15.45 -36.22
C THR A 448 19.35 16.84 -36.09
N LEU A 449 20.00 17.13 -34.96
CA LEU A 449 20.70 18.41 -34.75
C LEU A 449 21.89 18.56 -35.70
N ARG A 450 22.75 17.54 -35.83
CA ARG A 450 23.87 17.53 -36.80
C ARG A 450 23.39 17.75 -38.23
N GLU A 451 22.32 17.07 -38.63
CA GLU A 451 21.73 17.23 -39.97
C GLU A 451 21.19 18.63 -40.21
N ARG A 452 20.57 19.28 -39.20
CA ARG A 452 20.08 20.67 -39.29
C ARG A 452 21.23 21.66 -39.52
N TYR A 453 22.33 21.55 -38.77
CA TYR A 453 23.49 22.41 -38.96
C TYR A 453 24.23 22.12 -40.27
N ALA A 454 24.36 20.85 -40.67
CA ALA A 454 24.97 20.47 -41.94
C ALA A 454 24.19 21.03 -43.15
N LYS A 455 22.84 20.99 -43.11
CA LYS A 455 21.98 21.61 -44.14
C LYS A 455 22.12 23.13 -44.20
N ALA A 456 22.41 23.77 -43.06
CA ALA A 456 22.69 25.20 -42.99
C ALA A 456 24.14 25.56 -43.38
N GLY A 457 24.97 24.58 -43.75
CA GLY A 457 26.38 24.79 -44.11
C GLY A 457 27.30 25.05 -42.91
N LYS A 458 26.84 24.78 -41.68
CA LYS A 458 27.54 25.10 -40.43
C LYS A 458 28.14 23.84 -39.80
N GLN A 459 29.24 24.00 -39.07
CA GLN A 459 29.94 22.91 -38.38
C GLN A 459 29.49 22.81 -36.93
N LEU A 460 28.90 21.68 -36.56
CA LEU A 460 28.55 21.34 -35.18
C LEU A 460 29.62 20.40 -34.59
N ARG A 461 30.31 20.86 -33.54
CA ARG A 461 31.26 20.06 -32.76
C ARG A 461 30.63 19.65 -31.43
N VAL A 462 30.72 18.38 -31.06
CA VAL A 462 30.21 17.89 -29.77
C VAL A 462 31.39 17.63 -28.83
N VAL A 463 31.34 18.17 -27.62
CA VAL A 463 32.41 18.05 -26.60
C VAL A 463 31.86 17.54 -25.27
N HIS A 464 32.76 17.06 -24.40
CA HIS A 464 32.46 16.59 -23.03
C HIS A 464 31.37 15.51 -22.90
N LEU A 465 31.21 14.66 -23.92
CA LEU A 465 30.36 13.46 -23.82
C LEU A 465 30.88 12.51 -22.74
N SER A 466 30.00 12.08 -21.83
CA SER A 466 30.34 11.05 -20.85
C SER A 466 30.72 9.72 -21.52
N GLU A 467 31.54 8.91 -20.87
CA GLU A 467 31.93 7.58 -21.37
C GLU A 467 30.72 6.64 -21.62
N ARG A 468 29.65 6.81 -20.86
CA ARG A 468 28.38 6.10 -21.07
C ARG A 468 27.73 6.51 -22.40
N CYS A 469 27.62 7.82 -22.65
CA CYS A 469 27.09 8.35 -23.90
C CYS A 469 27.96 7.92 -25.09
N LYS A 470 29.29 7.90 -24.91
CA LYS A 470 30.21 7.44 -25.95
C LYS A 470 29.99 6.01 -26.37
N LYS A 471 29.80 5.11 -25.39
CA LYS A 471 29.49 3.70 -25.64
C LYS A 471 28.13 3.50 -26.31
N LEU A 472 27.13 4.29 -25.93
CA LEU A 472 25.80 4.27 -26.56
C LEU A 472 25.86 4.66 -28.04
N LEU A 473 26.51 5.77 -28.36
CA LEU A 473 26.70 6.24 -29.74
C LEU A 473 27.51 5.25 -30.58
N LYS A 474 28.59 4.69 -30.03
CA LYS A 474 29.39 3.66 -30.71
C LYS A 474 28.60 2.39 -31.01
N ARG A 475 27.72 1.95 -30.10
CA ARG A 475 26.81 0.81 -30.34
C ARG A 475 25.75 1.10 -31.40
N ALA A 476 25.33 2.36 -31.52
CA ALA A 476 24.39 2.79 -32.55
C ALA A 476 25.05 3.05 -33.93
N GLY A 477 26.36 2.86 -34.05
CA GLY A 477 27.10 3.03 -35.31
C GLY A 477 27.47 4.48 -35.65
N GLU A 478 27.30 5.42 -34.71
CA GLU A 478 27.59 6.85 -34.92
C GLU A 478 29.01 7.17 -34.41
N GLN A 479 29.81 7.86 -35.23
CA GLN A 479 31.15 8.35 -34.85
C GLN A 479 31.04 9.74 -34.20
N HIS A 480 31.77 9.90 -33.08
CA HIS A 480 31.85 11.14 -32.29
C HIS A 480 32.52 12.27 -33.06
#